data_AF-A0A401TIK6-F1
#
_entry.id   AF-A0A401TIK6-F1
#
_cell.length_a   1.000
_cell.length_b   1.000
_cell.length_c   1.000
_cell.angle_alpha   90.00
_cell.angle_beta   90.00
_cell.angle_gamma   90.00
#
_symmetry.space_group_name_H-M   'P 1'
#
loop_
_entity.id
_entity.type
_entity.pdbx_description
1 polymer ?
#
loop_
_entity_poly.entity_id
_entity_poly.type
_entity_poly.pdbx_seq_one_letter_code
_entity_poly.pdbx_strand_id
1 'polypeptide(L)'
;MIELKREMGKVKESEERWRELEGGGRECDGAGRRDGESVNRAGRRGRGARWPLTGPVLPQVGSHVTGGDVYGSVLENSLIRHQILVPPRSRGTVTFIAEAGHYDITEVLLELVFEEQREQLTMVQVWPVRQVRPVSEKLPSNHPLLTGQRVLDALFP
;
A
#
# COMPACT_ATOMS: atom_id res chain seq x y z
N MET A 1 -37.31 19.41 -10.52
CA MET A 1 -36.65 18.07 -10.48
C MET A 1 -35.72 17.78 -11.68
N ILE A 2 -35.78 18.54 -12.79
CA ILE A 2 -34.92 18.29 -13.96
C ILE A 2 -33.53 18.96 -13.81
N GLU A 3 -33.44 20.13 -13.17
CA GLU A 3 -32.17 20.84 -12.97
C GLU A 3 -31.18 20.12 -12.05
N LEU A 4 -31.65 19.53 -10.94
CA LEU A 4 -30.79 18.81 -10.00
C LEU A 4 -30.12 17.56 -10.62
N LYS A 5 -30.78 16.85 -11.55
CA LYS A 5 -30.16 15.71 -12.25
C LYS A 5 -29.07 16.16 -13.23
N ARG A 6 -29.18 17.37 -13.78
CA ARG A 6 -28.19 17.94 -14.71
C ARG A 6 -26.94 18.42 -13.98
N GLU A 7 -27.08 18.92 -12.74
CA GLU A 7 -25.95 19.28 -11.89
C GLU A 7 -25.23 18.06 -11.32
N MET A 8 -25.95 17.02 -10.88
CA MET A 8 -25.33 15.77 -10.42
C MET A 8 -24.56 15.04 -11.54
N GLY A 9 -25.00 15.17 -12.80
CA GLY A 9 -24.27 14.65 -13.97
C GLY A 9 -22.94 15.37 -14.22
N LYS A 10 -22.90 16.69 -14.05
CA LYS A 10 -21.66 17.49 -14.19
C LYS A 10 -20.66 17.23 -13.07
N VAL A 11 -21.12 16.93 -11.85
CA VAL A 11 -20.24 16.58 -10.73
C VAL A 11 -19.57 15.22 -10.97
N LYS A 12 -20.30 14.22 -11.49
CA LYS A 12 -19.73 12.92 -11.87
C LYS A 12 -18.73 13.00 -13.02
N GLU A 13 -19.06 13.77 -14.06
CA GLU A 13 -18.16 13.98 -15.21
C GLU A 13 -16.91 14.76 -14.80
N SER A 14 -17.03 15.68 -13.83
CA SER A 14 -15.91 16.33 -13.15
C SER A 14 -15.07 15.29 -12.39
N GLU A 15 -15.65 14.45 -11.53
CA GLU A 15 -14.93 13.39 -10.78
C GLU A 15 -14.20 12.37 -11.69
N GLU A 16 -14.83 11.97 -12.79
CA GLU A 16 -14.21 11.07 -13.79
C GLU A 16 -13.05 11.77 -14.52
N ARG A 17 -13.22 13.06 -14.84
CA ARG A 17 -12.16 13.90 -15.41
C ARG A 17 -11.02 14.19 -14.42
N TRP A 18 -11.29 14.22 -13.10
CA TRP A 18 -10.26 14.29 -12.07
C TRP A 18 -9.44 13.00 -11.98
N ARG A 19 -10.05 11.82 -12.19
CA ARG A 19 -9.34 10.53 -12.27
C ARG A 19 -8.42 10.42 -13.50
N GLU A 20 -8.74 11.11 -14.59
CA GLU A 20 -7.94 11.11 -15.83
C GLU A 20 -6.74 12.08 -15.76
N LEU A 21 -6.84 13.13 -14.93
CA LEU A 21 -5.82 14.16 -14.74
C LEU A 21 -4.84 13.87 -13.59
N GLU A 22 -5.18 12.94 -12.69
CA GLU A 22 -4.19 12.33 -11.79
C GLU A 22 -3.34 11.36 -12.60
N GLY A 23 -2.26 11.88 -13.19
CA GLY A 23 -1.24 11.12 -13.88
C GLY A 23 -0.74 9.93 -13.05
N GLY A 24 -1.40 8.78 -13.24
CA GLY A 24 -0.82 7.48 -12.98
C GLY A 24 0.47 7.40 -13.78
N GLY A 25 1.55 6.98 -13.13
CA GLY A 25 2.89 6.89 -13.72
C GLY A 25 2.83 6.28 -15.12
N ARG A 26 2.96 7.14 -16.12
CA ARG A 26 3.19 6.71 -17.50
C ARG A 26 4.66 6.33 -17.56
N GLU A 27 4.90 5.06 -17.85
CA GLU A 27 6.22 4.57 -18.22
C GLU A 27 6.65 5.27 -19.52
N CYS A 28 7.92 5.67 -19.57
CA CYS A 28 8.50 6.38 -20.69
C CYS A 28 8.73 5.39 -21.84
N ASP A 29 7.79 5.29 -22.77
CA ASP A 29 7.95 4.43 -23.95
C ASP A 29 9.12 4.93 -24.82
N GLY A 30 10.18 4.13 -24.83
CA GLY A 30 11.32 4.26 -25.71
C GLY A 30 10.93 4.01 -27.17
N ALA A 31 11.52 4.82 -28.04
CA ALA A 31 11.41 4.72 -29.49
C ALA A 31 11.69 3.29 -30.00
N GLY A 32 10.81 2.81 -30.88
CA GLY A 32 10.81 1.45 -31.36
C GLY A 32 12.01 1.04 -32.20
N ARG A 33 12.32 -0.26 -32.14
CA ARG A 33 12.86 -1.02 -33.27
C ARG A 33 11.98 -2.24 -33.48
N ARG A 34 11.44 -2.32 -34.70
CA ARG A 34 10.88 -3.52 -35.30
C ARG A 34 11.99 -4.55 -35.37
N ASP A 35 11.72 -5.76 -34.92
CA ASP A 35 11.95 -7.00 -35.67
C ASP A 35 11.16 -8.12 -35.01
N GLY A 36 10.66 -9.03 -35.84
CA GLY A 36 9.57 -9.95 -35.52
C GLY A 36 9.95 -10.97 -34.45
N GLU A 37 9.30 -10.84 -33.30
CA GLU A 37 9.10 -11.91 -32.35
C GLU A 37 7.69 -11.73 -31.79
N SER A 38 6.89 -12.80 -31.79
CA SER A 38 5.53 -12.78 -31.23
C SER A 38 5.63 -12.64 -29.70
N VAL A 39 5.80 -11.41 -29.23
CA VAL A 39 5.85 -11.08 -27.81
C VAL A 39 4.43 -10.91 -27.32
N ASN A 40 4.04 -11.82 -26.43
CA ASN A 40 2.80 -11.77 -25.67
C ASN A 40 2.61 -10.37 -25.07
N ARG A 41 1.52 -9.72 -25.45
CA ARG A 41 1.18 -8.34 -25.11
C ARG A 41 1.25 -8.12 -23.59
N ALA A 42 2.11 -7.20 -23.18
CA ALA A 42 2.35 -6.63 -21.84
C ALA A 42 1.52 -7.21 -20.68
N GLY A 43 2.16 -8.07 -19.89
CA GLY A 43 1.63 -8.60 -18.65
C GLY A 43 1.54 -7.52 -17.57
N ARG A 44 0.30 -7.20 -17.17
CA ARG A 44 -0.09 -6.74 -15.83
C ARG A 44 0.80 -7.46 -14.79
N ARG A 45 1.54 -6.71 -13.94
CA ARG A 45 2.41 -7.25 -12.86
C ARG A 45 1.76 -8.52 -12.29
N GLY A 46 2.48 -9.65 -12.44
CA GLY A 46 1.92 -11.00 -12.42
C GLY A 46 1.05 -11.29 -11.20
N ARG A 47 -0.22 -11.63 -11.45
CA ARG A 47 -1.17 -12.16 -10.45
C ARG A 47 -0.95 -13.66 -10.30
N GLY A 48 0.07 -14.07 -9.56
CA GLY A 48 0.34 -15.50 -9.42
C GLY A 48 1.41 -15.91 -8.42
N ALA A 49 2.17 -14.96 -7.87
CA ALA A 49 3.00 -15.28 -6.71
C ALA A 49 2.09 -15.39 -5.47
N ARG A 50 2.48 -16.21 -4.49
CA ARG A 50 1.80 -16.39 -3.22
C ARG A 50 2.82 -16.21 -2.12
N TRP A 51 2.44 -15.49 -1.07
CA TRP A 51 3.37 -15.12 -0.02
C TRP A 51 3.01 -15.82 1.28
N PRO A 52 4.00 -16.41 1.97
CA PRO A 52 3.77 -16.99 3.29
C PRO A 52 3.56 -15.86 4.29
N LEU A 53 2.31 -15.71 4.74
CA LEU A 53 1.96 -14.89 5.88
C LEU A 53 2.35 -15.65 7.15
N THR A 54 3.38 -15.16 7.82
CA THR A 54 3.67 -15.60 9.18
C THR A 54 2.61 -14.96 10.08
N GLY A 55 1.78 -15.82 10.70
CA GLY A 55 0.55 -15.48 11.42
C GLY A 55 0.66 -14.37 12.47
N PRO A 56 -0.48 -13.93 13.02
CA PRO A 56 -0.58 -12.63 13.68
C PRO A 56 0.25 -12.61 14.97
N VAL A 57 1.21 -11.68 15.01
CA VAL A 57 2.01 -11.40 16.21
C VAL A 57 1.18 -10.61 17.23
N LEU A 58 0.16 -9.86 16.80
CA LEU A 58 -0.92 -9.15 17.53
C LEU A 58 -1.77 -8.48 16.43
N PRO A 59 -3.11 -8.51 16.37
CA PRO A 59 -4.08 -8.48 17.48
C PRO A 59 -4.94 -9.76 17.55
N GLN A 60 -5.71 -9.93 18.62
CA GLN A 60 -6.75 -10.95 18.72
C GLN A 60 -8.08 -10.40 18.19
N VAL A 61 -9.01 -11.28 17.80
CA VAL A 61 -10.38 -10.88 17.46
C VAL A 61 -10.99 -10.15 18.66
N GLY A 62 -11.52 -8.95 18.42
CA GLY A 62 -12.08 -8.07 19.45
C GLY A 62 -11.10 -7.04 20.04
N SER A 63 -9.83 -7.04 19.65
CA SER A 63 -8.89 -6.00 20.06
C SER A 63 -9.14 -4.69 19.29
N HIS A 64 -8.89 -3.56 19.96
CA HIS A 64 -8.87 -2.26 19.30
C HIS A 64 -7.52 -2.05 18.63
N VAL A 65 -7.56 -1.65 17.36
CA VAL A 65 -6.37 -1.33 16.57
C VAL A 65 -6.45 0.09 16.02
N THR A 66 -5.27 0.64 15.84
CA THR A 66 -5.04 1.97 15.31
C THR A 66 -4.11 1.93 14.10
N GLY A 67 -4.16 3.00 13.32
CA GLY A 67 -3.28 3.16 12.18
C GLY A 67 -1.81 3.07 12.57
N GLY A 68 -1.06 2.21 11.88
CA GLY A 68 0.34 1.91 12.19
C GLY A 68 0.56 0.65 13.03
N ASP A 69 -0.50 -0.01 13.51
CA ASP A 69 -0.35 -1.31 14.18
C ASP A 69 0.01 -2.41 13.17
N VAL A 70 0.91 -3.31 13.56
CA VAL A 70 1.34 -4.44 12.72
C VAL A 70 0.42 -5.62 12.97
N TYR A 71 -0.28 -6.11 11.94
CA TYR A 71 -1.17 -7.27 12.08
C TYR A 71 -0.63 -8.54 11.41
N GLY A 72 0.44 -8.43 10.62
CA GLY A 72 1.04 -9.58 9.94
C GLY A 72 2.47 -9.32 9.49
N SER A 73 3.22 -10.39 9.25
CA SER A 73 4.55 -10.29 8.63
C SER A 73 4.69 -11.28 7.49
N VAL A 74 5.27 -10.82 6.39
CA VAL A 74 5.50 -11.59 5.17
C VAL A 74 6.99 -11.65 4.91
N LEU A 75 7.48 -12.81 4.51
CA LEU A 75 8.84 -12.97 4.01
C LEU A 75 8.82 -12.70 2.50
N GLU A 76 9.33 -11.55 2.09
CA GLU A 76 9.47 -11.21 0.66
C GLU A 76 10.73 -11.85 0.08
N ASN A 77 11.82 -11.80 0.83
CA ASN A 77 13.09 -12.41 0.48
C ASN A 77 13.72 -13.04 1.74
N SER A 78 14.71 -13.91 1.56
CA SER A 78 15.44 -14.59 2.64
C SER A 78 15.99 -13.66 3.73
N LEU A 79 16.28 -12.41 3.38
CA LEU A 79 16.84 -11.40 4.28
C LEU A 79 15.82 -10.41 4.84
N ILE A 80 14.76 -10.11 4.09
CA ILE A 80 13.85 -9.00 4.42
C ILE A 80 12.48 -9.56 4.84
N ARG A 81 12.10 -9.23 6.06
CA ARG A 81 10.74 -9.44 6.59
C ARG A 81 9.95 -8.17 6.41
N HIS A 82 8.91 -8.23 5.57
CA HIS A 82 7.98 -7.14 5.37
C HIS A 82 6.89 -7.17 6.45
N GLN A 83 6.73 -6.08 7.19
CA GLN A 83 5.67 -5.93 8.17
C GLN A 83 4.44 -5.30 7.50
N ILE A 84 3.27 -5.89 7.70
CA ILE A 84 2.01 -5.37 7.18
C ILE A 84 1.33 -4.58 8.29
N LEU A 85 1.07 -3.30 7.99
CA LEU A 85 0.53 -2.34 8.94
C LEU A 85 -0.90 -1.96 8.59
N VAL A 86 -1.68 -1.62 9.61
CA VAL A 86 -2.99 -0.98 9.44
C VAL A 86 -2.78 0.40 8.81
N PRO A 87 -3.52 0.76 7.75
CA PRO A 87 -3.42 2.08 7.15
C PRO A 87 -3.70 3.18 8.17
N PRO A 88 -3.04 4.35 8.09
CA PRO A 88 -3.10 5.35 9.16
C PRO A 88 -4.45 6.03 9.33
N ARG A 89 -5.37 5.90 8.36
CA ARG A 89 -6.73 6.44 8.43
C ARG A 89 -7.74 5.44 9.02
N SER A 90 -7.36 4.18 9.09
CA SER A 90 -8.19 3.08 9.53
C SER A 90 -7.95 2.87 11.02
N ARG A 91 -9.03 2.77 11.79
CA ARG A 91 -9.03 2.47 13.22
C ARG A 91 -10.30 1.71 13.53
N GLY A 92 -10.29 0.82 14.51
CA GLY A 92 -11.51 0.10 14.86
C GLY A 92 -11.26 -1.18 15.64
N THR A 93 -12.32 -1.96 15.80
CA THR A 93 -12.26 -3.26 16.45
C THR A 93 -12.11 -4.36 15.41
N VAL A 94 -11.22 -5.30 15.67
CA VAL A 94 -10.96 -6.42 14.78
C VAL A 94 -12.12 -7.42 14.83
N THR A 95 -12.71 -7.70 13.67
CA THR A 95 -13.82 -8.66 13.54
C THR A 95 -13.36 -9.99 12.96
N PHE A 96 -12.45 -9.94 12.00
CA PHE A 96 -11.90 -11.13 11.33
C PHE A 96 -10.41 -10.97 11.11
N ILE A 97 -9.67 -12.07 11.31
CA ILE A 97 -8.24 -12.17 11.07
C ILE A 97 -7.99 -13.45 10.27
N ALA A 98 -7.25 -13.33 9.18
CA ALA A 98 -6.79 -14.49 8.41
C ALA A 98 -5.71 -15.28 9.18
N GLU A 99 -5.79 -16.59 9.10
CA GLU A 99 -4.81 -17.50 9.72
C GLU A 99 -3.43 -17.42 9.04
N ALA A 100 -2.43 -18.10 9.61
CA ALA A 100 -1.13 -18.22 8.95
C ALA A 100 -1.27 -19.09 7.69
N GLY A 101 -0.82 -18.59 6.54
CA GLY A 101 -1.08 -19.25 5.27
C GLY A 101 -0.40 -18.59 4.08
N HIS A 102 -0.70 -19.10 2.89
CA HIS A 102 -0.21 -18.53 1.64
C HIS A 102 -1.32 -17.72 0.99
N TYR A 103 -1.10 -16.42 0.88
CA TYR A 103 -2.11 -15.48 0.39
C TYR A 103 -1.61 -14.72 -0.84
N ASP A 104 -2.56 -14.27 -1.66
CA ASP A 104 -2.31 -13.29 -2.72
C ASP A 104 -2.46 -11.86 -2.15
N ILE A 105 -1.89 -10.90 -2.88
CA ILE A 105 -1.85 -9.49 -2.50
C ILE A 105 -3.26 -8.89 -2.34
N THR A 106 -4.22 -9.36 -3.13
CA THR A 106 -5.59 -8.84 -3.15
C THR A 106 -6.53 -9.50 -2.15
N GLU A 107 -6.06 -10.52 -1.44
CA GLU A 107 -6.88 -11.23 -0.46
C GLU A 107 -7.03 -10.41 0.83
N VAL A 108 -8.21 -10.53 1.45
CA VAL A 108 -8.55 -9.81 2.67
C VAL A 108 -7.94 -10.56 3.85
N LEU A 109 -7.09 -9.88 4.61
CA LEU A 109 -6.40 -10.44 5.77
C LEU A 109 -7.02 -10.01 7.10
N LEU A 110 -7.65 -8.84 7.12
CA LEU A 110 -8.15 -8.22 8.33
C LEU A 110 -9.42 -7.44 8.02
N GLU A 111 -10.48 -7.66 8.80
CA GLU A 111 -11.69 -6.84 8.75
C GLU A 111 -11.82 -6.04 10.05
N LEU A 112 -12.00 -4.73 9.89
CA LEU A 112 -12.20 -3.79 10.98
C LEU A 112 -13.63 -3.27 10.99
N VAL A 113 -14.17 -3.06 12.18
CA VAL A 113 -15.45 -2.37 12.38
C VAL A 113 -15.21 -1.07 13.13
N PHE A 114 -15.67 0.03 12.53
CA PHE A 114 -15.63 1.36 13.13
C PHE A 114 -16.90 2.11 12.77
N GLU A 115 -17.62 2.61 13.79
CA GLU A 115 -18.84 3.41 13.60
C GLU A 115 -19.81 2.80 12.57
N GLU A 116 -20.06 1.49 12.69
CA GLU A 116 -20.93 0.67 11.80
C GLU A 116 -20.43 0.43 10.37
N GLN A 117 -19.27 0.98 10.00
CA GLN A 117 -18.60 0.70 8.73
C GLN A 117 -17.62 -0.47 8.87
N ARG A 118 -17.71 -1.42 7.93
CA ARG A 118 -16.76 -2.53 7.80
C ARG A 118 -15.69 -2.15 6.79
N GLU A 119 -14.44 -2.15 7.23
CA GLU A 119 -13.28 -1.88 6.39
C GLU A 119 -12.47 -3.16 6.20
N GLN A 120 -12.18 -3.49 4.94
CA GLN A 120 -11.41 -4.67 4.58
C GLN A 120 -9.98 -4.25 4.25
N LEU A 121 -9.03 -4.90 4.90
CA LEU A 121 -7.61 -4.64 4.73
C LEU A 121 -6.94 -5.82 4.03
N THR A 122 -6.13 -5.47 3.03
CA THR A 122 -5.33 -6.40 2.23
C THR A 122 -3.85 -6.19 2.53
N MET A 123 -2.98 -7.04 1.96
CA MET A 123 -1.53 -6.90 2.11
C MET A 123 -0.99 -5.56 1.58
N VAL A 124 -1.67 -4.95 0.60
CA VAL A 124 -1.22 -3.72 -0.06
C VAL A 124 -2.06 -2.53 0.35
N GLN A 125 -1.35 -1.44 0.61
CA GLN A 125 -1.92 -0.13 0.88
C GLN A 125 -1.56 0.85 -0.25
N VAL A 126 -2.57 1.52 -0.80
CA VAL A 126 -2.38 2.61 -1.76
C VAL A 126 -2.19 3.90 -0.98
N TRP A 127 -1.18 4.68 -1.35
CA TRP A 127 -0.90 5.96 -0.72
C TRP A 127 -0.62 7.05 -1.74
N PRO A 128 -1.22 8.24 -1.59
CA PRO A 128 -0.97 9.35 -2.50
C PRO A 128 0.48 9.82 -2.39
N VAL A 129 1.17 9.90 -3.53
CA VAL A 129 2.60 10.22 -3.63
C VAL A 129 2.94 11.58 -3.00
N ARG A 130 2.02 12.54 -3.09
CA ARG A 130 2.23 13.92 -2.62
C ARG A 130 1.92 14.13 -1.13
N GLN A 131 1.38 13.14 -0.43
CA GLN A 131 1.14 13.25 1.01
C GLN A 131 2.23 12.48 1.74
N VAL A 132 2.87 13.14 2.71
CA VAL A 132 3.84 12.46 3.58
C VAL A 132 3.13 11.36 4.37
N ARG A 133 3.80 10.22 4.55
CA ARG A 133 3.31 9.17 5.46
C ARG A 133 3.33 9.73 6.89
N PRO A 134 2.23 9.61 7.66
CA PRO A 134 2.22 10.09 9.03
C PRO A 134 3.18 9.24 9.89
N VAL A 135 3.87 9.91 10.80
CA VAL A 135 4.76 9.31 11.80
C VAL A 135 4.33 9.79 13.17
N SER A 136 4.58 8.98 14.22
CA SER A 136 4.19 9.34 15.59
C SER A 136 4.95 10.58 16.09
N GLU A 137 6.27 10.57 15.96
CA GLU A 137 7.12 11.70 16.33
C GLU A 137 8.37 11.77 15.44
N LYS A 138 8.93 12.98 15.31
CA LYS A 138 10.20 13.21 14.61
C LYS A 138 11.33 13.23 15.63
N LEU A 139 12.01 12.10 15.76
CA LEU A 139 13.17 11.98 16.65
C LEU A 139 14.40 12.69 16.07
N PRO A 140 15.25 13.32 16.91
CA PRO A 140 16.56 13.80 16.48
C PRO A 140 17.45 12.62 16.10
N SER A 141 18.21 12.76 15.02
CA SER A 141 19.12 11.71 14.54
C SER A 141 20.38 11.68 15.39
N ASN A 142 20.44 10.71 16.30
CA ASN A 142 21.62 10.49 17.17
C ASN A 142 22.58 9.43 16.63
N HIS A 143 22.23 8.77 15.52
CA HIS A 143 23.04 7.70 14.92
C HIS A 143 23.45 8.11 13.50
N PRO A 144 24.76 8.11 13.18
CA PRO A 144 25.23 8.44 11.84
C PRO A 144 24.88 7.31 10.85
N LEU A 145 24.53 7.67 9.62
CA LEU A 145 24.32 6.72 8.53
C LEU A 145 25.68 6.42 7.87
N LEU A 146 26.24 5.25 8.17
CA LEU A 146 27.56 4.87 7.63
C LEU A 146 27.47 4.60 6.13
N THR A 147 28.19 5.41 5.34
CA THR A 147 28.24 5.26 3.88
C THR A 147 29.34 4.29 3.44
N GLY A 148 30.30 3.98 4.34
CA GLY A 148 31.46 3.13 4.04
C GLY A 148 32.56 3.86 3.26
N GLN A 149 32.42 5.17 3.06
CA GLN A 149 33.37 6.01 2.35
C GLN A 149 34.08 6.94 3.32
N ARG A 150 35.40 6.77 3.46
CA ARG A 150 36.20 7.51 4.44
C ARG A 150 36.10 9.03 4.31
N VAL A 151 35.99 9.55 3.10
CA VAL A 151 35.92 11.00 2.86
C VAL A 151 34.59 11.57 3.38
N LEU A 152 33.48 10.87 3.17
CA LEU A 152 32.16 11.32 3.61
C LEU A 152 32.01 11.16 5.11
N ASP A 153 32.33 9.98 5.64
CA ASP A 153 32.14 9.68 7.06
C ASP A 153 33.09 10.48 7.98
N ALA A 154 34.25 10.96 7.48
CA ALA A 154 35.21 11.74 8.28
C ALA A 154 35.10 13.27 8.13
N LEU A 155 34.73 13.78 6.95
CA LEU A 155 34.65 15.23 6.69
C LEU A 155 33.22 15.77 6.71
N PHE A 156 32.23 14.92 6.41
CA PHE A 156 30.81 15.26 6.33
C PHE A 156 29.93 14.22 7.05
N PRO A 157 30.14 14.02 8.36
CA PRO A 157 29.33 13.09 9.16
C PRO A 157 27.88 13.54 9.32
#